data_AF-A0A060C2C1-F1
#
_entry.id   AF-A0A060C2C1-F1
#
_cell.length_a   1.000
_cell.length_b   1.000
_cell.length_c   1.000
_cell.angle_alpha   90.00
_cell.angle_beta   90.00
_cell.angle_gamma   90.00
#
_symmetry.space_group_name_H-M   'P 1'
#
loop_
_entity.id
_entity.type
_entity.pdbx_description
1 polymer ?
#
loop_
_entity_poly.entity_id
_entity_poly.type
_entity_poly.pdbx_seq_one_letter_code
_entity_poly.pdbx_strand_id
1 'polypeptide(L)'
;MLIEQLSKEQTCVAGLKLAHNVGHQQALWAGLEYVSGGDYDAIVSIDADLQDDVNAIIEMVERHKEGADVVFGIRKERKTDTFFKKNTAQLFYRLMRTMGGEIVYNHADFR
;
A
#
# COMPACT_ATOMS: atom_id res chain seq x y z
N MET A 1 21.31 15.41 10.42
CA MET A 1 20.97 14.10 9.83
C MET A 1 20.39 14.33 8.43
N LEU A 2 20.50 13.37 7.51
CA LEU A 2 20.08 13.53 6.11
C LEU A 2 18.63 14.06 5.95
N ILE A 3 17.67 13.45 6.65
CA ILE A 3 16.25 13.83 6.59
C ILE A 3 16.03 15.28 7.06
N GLU A 4 16.72 15.69 8.13
CA GLU A 4 16.61 17.05 8.67
C GLU A 4 17.19 18.10 7.70
N GLN A 5 18.27 17.75 7.00
CA GLN A 5 18.84 18.62 5.97
C GLN A 5 17.87 18.75 4.80
N LEU A 6 17.39 17.63 4.25
CA LEU A 6 16.47 17.63 3.11
C LEU A 6 15.16 18.36 3.42
N SER A 7 14.64 18.24 4.66
CA SER A 7 13.43 18.96 5.08
C SER A 7 13.59 20.49 5.13
N LYS A 8 14.83 21.00 5.27
CA LYS A 8 15.12 22.44 5.18
C LYS A 8 15.28 22.91 3.74
N GLU A 9 15.73 22.02 2.85
CA GLU A 9 16.04 22.34 1.45
C GLU A 9 14.84 22.10 0.51
N GLN A 10 13.96 21.16 0.84
CA GLN A 10 12.86 20.72 -0.02
C GLN A 10 11.52 20.77 0.73
N THR A 11 10.55 21.47 0.16
CA THR A 11 9.21 21.60 0.74
C THR A 11 8.40 20.31 0.70
N CYS A 12 8.76 19.37 -0.18
CA CYS A 12 8.11 18.05 -0.29
C CYS A 12 8.69 16.99 0.65
N VAL A 13 9.68 17.34 1.50
CA VAL A 13 10.29 16.43 2.45
C VAL A 13 10.02 16.90 3.88
N ALA A 14 9.47 15.99 4.69
CA ALA A 14 9.28 16.20 6.12
C ALA A 14 9.80 15.00 6.90
N GLY A 15 10.28 15.23 8.13
CA GLY A 15 10.74 14.19 9.03
C GLY A 15 9.97 14.20 10.35
N LEU A 16 9.44 13.05 10.76
CA LEU A 16 8.81 12.87 12.07
C LEU A 16 9.76 12.13 13.01
N LYS A 17 10.31 12.84 14.01
CA LYS A 17 11.21 12.26 15.01
C LYS A 17 10.42 11.77 16.22
N LEU A 18 10.37 10.46 16.41
CA LEU A 18 9.70 9.83 17.57
C LEU A 18 10.55 9.98 18.84
N ALA A 19 9.91 10.05 20.00
CA ALA A 19 10.57 10.22 21.30
C ALA A 19 11.50 9.05 21.66
N HIS A 20 11.15 7.84 21.22
CA HIS A 20 11.94 6.62 21.39
C HIS A 20 11.59 5.61 20.29
N ASN A 21 12.31 4.50 20.22
CA ASN A 21 12.01 3.43 19.28
C ASN A 21 10.75 2.67 19.72
N VAL A 22 9.69 2.76 18.91
CA VAL A 22 8.38 2.12 19.15
C VAL A 22 8.09 0.97 18.19
N GLY A 23 9.05 0.61 17.34
CA GLY A 23 8.87 -0.39 16.28
C GLY A 23 8.19 0.16 15.01
N HIS A 24 8.26 -0.65 13.95
CA HIS A 24 7.87 -0.25 12.60
C HIS A 24 6.37 0.11 12.47
N GLN A 25 5.46 -0.73 13.00
CA GLN A 25 4.02 -0.51 12.86
C GLN A 25 3.55 0.80 13.53
N GLN A 26 4.08 1.09 14.72
CA GLN A 26 3.76 2.33 15.44
C GLN A 26 4.37 3.56 14.75
N ALA A 27 5.57 3.43 14.18
CA ALA A 27 6.19 4.50 13.42
C ALA A 27 5.41 4.81 12.13
N LEU A 28 4.96 3.78 11.41
CA LEU A 28 4.11 3.93 10.23
C LEU A 28 2.78 4.60 10.59
N TRP A 29 2.12 4.13 11.64
CA TRP A 29 0.88 4.72 12.14
C TRP A 29 1.04 6.22 12.47
N ALA A 30 2.09 6.57 13.22
CA ALA A 30 2.37 7.98 13.55
C ALA A 30 2.59 8.85 12.30
N GLY A 31 3.24 8.30 11.27
CA GLY A 31 3.40 8.97 9.98
C GLY A 31 2.07 9.19 9.27
N LEU A 32 1.21 8.18 9.21
CA LEU A 32 -0.13 8.26 8.62
C LEU A 32 -1.01 9.28 9.35
N GLU A 33 -1.00 9.25 10.69
CA GLU A 33 -1.75 10.19 11.51
C GLU A 33 -1.27 11.63 11.30
N TYR A 34 0.05 11.84 11.24
CA TYR A 34 0.65 13.15 10.99
C TYR A 34 0.21 13.77 9.65
N VAL A 35 0.06 12.97 8.60
CA VAL A 35 -0.37 13.45 7.27
C VAL A 35 -1.88 13.46 7.08
N SER A 36 -2.65 12.75 7.91
CA SER A 36 -4.10 12.58 7.75
C SER A 36 -4.92 13.88 7.78
N GLY A 37 -4.42 14.92 8.44
CA GLY A 37 -5.06 16.25 8.50
C GLY A 37 -4.67 17.20 7.36
N GLY A 38 -3.82 16.75 6.43
CA GLY A 38 -3.36 17.53 5.28
C GLY A 38 -4.30 17.45 4.08
N ASP A 39 -3.99 18.25 3.06
CA ASP A 39 -4.70 18.26 1.78
C ASP A 39 -4.04 17.24 0.83
N TYR A 40 -4.42 15.97 0.98
CA TYR A 40 -3.91 14.85 0.18
C TYR A 40 -5.07 13.98 -0.32
N ASP A 41 -5.06 13.65 -1.61
CA ASP A 41 -6.07 12.76 -2.21
C ASP A 41 -5.84 11.29 -1.82
N ALA A 42 -4.58 10.89 -1.66
CA ALA A 42 -4.20 9.52 -1.32
C ALA A 42 -2.89 9.49 -0.53
N ILE A 43 -2.71 8.43 0.27
CA ILE A 43 -1.49 8.19 1.05
C ILE A 43 -0.91 6.83 0.64
N VAL A 44 0.39 6.78 0.37
CA VAL A 44 1.11 5.56 0.00
C VAL A 44 2.26 5.33 0.98
N SER A 45 2.32 4.12 1.55
CA SER A 45 3.43 3.69 2.40
C SER A 45 4.42 2.82 1.61
N ILE A 46 5.72 3.03 1.83
CA ILE A 46 6.80 2.26 1.21
C ILE A 46 7.96 2.06 2.19
N ASP A 47 8.65 0.92 2.11
CA ASP A 47 9.85 0.66 2.89
C ASP A 47 11.09 1.37 2.31
N ALA A 48 11.97 1.83 3.20
CA ALA A 48 13.14 2.63 2.83
C ALA A 48 14.34 1.80 2.31
N ASP A 49 14.19 0.47 2.17
CA ASP A 49 15.25 -0.46 1.78
C ASP A 49 15.36 -0.69 0.25
N LEU A 50 14.49 0.00 -0.52
CA LEU A 50 14.40 -0.07 -1.98
C LEU A 50 14.09 -1.47 -2.53
N GLN A 51 13.51 -2.35 -1.72
CA GLN A 51 13.10 -3.68 -2.17
C GLN A 51 11.80 -3.66 -2.99
N ASP A 52 11.04 -2.58 -2.91
CA ASP A 52 9.79 -2.38 -3.64
C ASP A 52 10.01 -1.57 -4.92
N ASP A 53 9.24 -1.90 -5.95
CA ASP A 53 9.25 -1.16 -7.21
C ASP A 53 8.48 0.15 -7.05
N VAL A 54 9.20 1.26 -7.02
CA VAL A 54 8.62 2.61 -6.92
C VAL A 54 7.68 2.93 -8.08
N ASN A 55 7.81 2.27 -9.24
CA ASN A 55 6.89 2.47 -10.37
C ASN A 55 5.50 1.91 -10.06
N ALA A 56 5.36 0.98 -9.11
CA ALA A 56 4.06 0.48 -8.68
C ALA A 56 3.17 1.59 -8.09
N ILE A 57 3.77 2.65 -7.53
CA ILE A 57 3.02 3.81 -7.00
C ILE A 57 2.22 4.49 -8.13
N ILE A 58 2.75 4.55 -9.35
CA ILE A 58 2.06 5.13 -10.50
C ILE A 58 0.80 4.32 -10.80
N GLU A 59 0.91 2.99 -10.86
CA GLU A 59 -0.23 2.11 -11.06
C GLU A 59 -1.25 2.23 -9.92
N MET A 60 -0.79 2.36 -8.67
CA MET A 60 -1.68 2.55 -7.52
C MET A 60 -2.51 3.82 -7.62
N VAL A 61 -1.90 4.93 -8.05
CA VAL A 61 -2.59 6.21 -8.22
C VAL A 61 -3.64 6.13 -9.34
N GLU A 62 -3.35 5.44 -10.44
CA GLU A 62 -4.34 5.25 -11.51
C GLU A 62 -5.53 4.41 -11.02
N ARG A 63 -5.29 3.34 -10.26
CA ARG A 63 -6.38 2.55 -9.62
C ARG A 63 -7.21 3.37 -8.66
N HIS A 64 -6.59 4.28 -7.90
CA HIS A 64 -7.31 5.18 -7.02
C HIS A 64 -8.22 6.13 -7.81
N LYS A 65 -7.74 6.70 -8.92
CA LYS A 65 -8.56 7.54 -9.83
C LYS A 65 -9.73 6.80 -10.47
N GLU A 66 -9.60 5.49 -10.68
CA GLU A 66 -10.69 4.61 -11.14
C GLU A 66 -11.78 4.39 -10.07
N GLY A 67 -11.59 4.89 -8.84
CA GLY A 67 -12.54 4.82 -7.73
C GLY A 67 -12.20 3.78 -6.67
N ALA A 68 -10.99 3.21 -6.68
CA ALA A 68 -10.55 2.32 -5.62
C ALA A 68 -10.14 3.10 -4.35
N ASP A 69 -10.80 2.84 -3.23
CA ASP A 69 -10.47 3.46 -1.94
C ASP A 69 -9.16 2.92 -1.35
N VAL A 70 -8.84 1.64 -1.63
CA VAL A 70 -7.65 0.96 -1.10
C VAL A 70 -6.98 0.16 -2.22
N VAL A 71 -5.69 0.41 -2.44
CA VAL A 71 -4.88 -0.30 -3.44
C VAL A 71 -3.70 -0.98 -2.78
N PHE A 72 -3.55 -2.29 -3.00
CA PHE A 72 -2.47 -3.09 -2.45
C PHE A 72 -1.39 -3.40 -3.48
N GLY A 73 -0.13 -3.14 -3.12
CA GLY A 73 1.02 -3.60 -3.88
C GLY A 73 1.25 -5.08 -3.65
N ILE A 74 0.87 -5.93 -4.61
CA ILE A 74 1.10 -7.37 -4.52
C ILE A 74 2.36 -7.72 -5.30
N ARG A 75 3.37 -8.26 -4.62
CA ARG A 75 4.56 -8.83 -5.27
C ARG A 75 4.15 -9.99 -6.18
N LYS A 76 4.42 -9.87 -7.47
CA LYS A 76 4.05 -10.84 -8.52
C LYS A 76 4.82 -12.18 -8.50
N GLU A 77 5.51 -12.50 -7.40
CA GLU A 77 6.41 -13.65 -7.14
C GLU A 77 7.81 -13.61 -7.77
N ARG A 78 8.78 -14.01 -6.95
CA ARG A 78 10.02 -14.66 -7.40
C ARG A 78 9.62 -16.03 -7.94
N LYS A 79 10.15 -16.44 -9.09
CA LYS A 79 9.80 -17.66 -9.88
C LYS A 79 9.70 -19.01 -9.13
N THR A 80 9.88 -19.08 -7.82
CA THR A 80 9.95 -20.31 -7.00
C THR A 80 8.62 -20.72 -6.32
N ASP A 81 7.63 -19.83 -6.16
CA ASP A 81 6.42 -20.11 -5.33
C ASP A 81 5.18 -20.63 -6.09
N THR A 82 5.28 -20.81 -7.41
CA THR A 82 4.18 -21.10 -8.36
C THR A 82 3.28 -22.29 -7.97
N PHE A 83 3.79 -23.27 -7.21
CA PHE A 83 3.01 -24.46 -6.82
C PHE A 83 2.15 -24.28 -5.57
N PHE A 84 2.51 -23.40 -4.64
CA PHE A 84 1.72 -23.19 -3.41
C PHE A 84 0.55 -22.22 -3.60
N LYS A 85 0.67 -21.23 -4.49
CA LYS A 85 -0.38 -20.23 -4.76
C LYS A 85 -1.68 -20.81 -5.33
N LYS A 86 -1.63 -21.92 -6.08
CA LYS A 86 -2.84 -22.50 -6.68
C LYS A 86 -3.83 -23.03 -5.64
N ASN A 87 -3.36 -23.51 -4.49
CA ASN A 87 -4.23 -24.13 -3.48
C ASN A 87 -4.80 -23.12 -2.48
N THR A 88 -4.06 -22.07 -2.10
CA THR A 88 -4.54 -21.06 -1.14
C THR A 88 -5.51 -20.06 -1.77
N ALA A 89 -5.33 -19.69 -3.04
CA ALA A 89 -6.28 -18.83 -3.74
C ALA A 89 -7.69 -19.46 -3.81
N GLN A 90 -7.76 -20.78 -4.06
CA GLN A 90 -9.04 -21.49 -4.08
C GLN A 90 -9.72 -21.53 -2.71
N LEU A 91 -8.95 -21.57 -1.62
CA LEU A 91 -9.50 -21.52 -0.26
C LEU A 91 -10.05 -20.12 0.09
N PHE A 92 -9.35 -19.06 -0.32
CA PHE A 92 -9.80 -17.67 -0.13
C PHE A 92 -11.11 -17.40 -0.87
N TYR A 93 -11.22 -17.78 -2.16
CA TYR A 93 -12.45 -17.63 -2.93
C TYR A 93 -13.60 -18.48 -2.38
N ARG A 94 -13.33 -19.69 -1.88
CA ARG A 94 -14.35 -20.55 -1.26
C ARG A 94 -14.87 -19.94 0.04
N LEU A 95 -14.00 -19.39 0.89
CA LEU A 95 -14.38 -18.73 2.13
C LEU A 95 -15.23 -17.49 1.86
N MET A 96 -14.82 -16.63 0.93
CA MET A 96 -15.61 -15.47 0.48
C MET A 96 -17.00 -15.87 -0.02
N ARG A 97 -17.11 -16.98 -0.76
CA ARG A 97 -18.40 -17.47 -1.32
C ARG A 97 -19.36 -17.97 -0.24
N THR A 98 -18.84 -18.54 0.84
CA THR A 98 -19.64 -18.97 2.01
C THR A 98 -20.05 -17.83 2.94
N MET A 99 -19.37 -16.68 2.91
CA MET A 99 -19.67 -15.52 3.76
C MET A 99 -20.74 -14.59 3.17
N GLY A 100 -21.44 -14.98 2.10
CA GLY A 100 -22.68 -14.33 1.68
C GLY A 100 -22.52 -12.93 1.07
N GLY A 101 -21.33 -12.58 0.57
CA GLY A 101 -21.19 -11.39 -0.26
C GLY A 101 -21.88 -11.62 -1.60
N GLU A 102 -23.06 -11.04 -1.81
CA GLU A 102 -23.65 -10.88 -3.14
C GLU A 102 -22.67 -10.09 -4.00
N ILE A 103 -21.87 -10.83 -4.79
CA ILE A 103 -21.13 -10.26 -5.89
C ILE A 103 -22.17 -9.90 -6.95
N VAL A 104 -22.43 -8.61 -7.09
CA VAL A 104 -23.10 -8.07 -8.28
C VAL A 104 -22.23 -8.45 -9.48
N TYR A 105 -22.68 -9.45 -10.24
CA TYR A 105 -22.11 -9.84 -11.53
C TYR A 105 -22.30 -8.67 -12.52
N ASN A 106 -21.25 -8.35 -13.30
CA ASN A 106 -21.16 -7.33 -14.37
C ASN A 106 -20.80 -5.88 -13.98
N HIS A 107 -19.59 -5.62 -13.49
CA HIS A 107 -19.00 -4.28 -13.74
C HIS A 107 -17.49 -4.18 -13.92
N ALA A 108 -16.78 -5.28 -14.20
CA ALA A 108 -15.35 -5.22 -14.49
C ALA A 108 -15.02 -6.03 -15.74
N ASP A 109 -15.64 -5.63 -16.85
CA ASP A 109 -15.12 -5.94 -18.18
C ASP A 109 -14.21 -4.76 -18.57
N PHE A 110 -12.98 -4.77 -18.06
CA PHE A 110 -11.88 -4.00 -18.65
C PHE A 110 -10.63 -4.88 -18.66
N ARG A 111 -10.14 -5.05 -19.88
CA ARG A 111 -9.10 -5.96 -20.33
C ARG A 111 -7.71 -5.36 -20.16
#